data_AF-K0SSE9-F1
#
_entry.id   AF-K0SSE9-F1
#
_cell.length_a   1.000
_cell.length_b   1.000
_cell.length_c   1.000
_cell.angle_alpha   90.00
_cell.angle_beta   90.00
_cell.angle_gamma   90.00
#
_symmetry.space_group_name_H-M   'P 1'
#
loop_
_entity.id
_entity.type
_entity.pdbx_description
1 polymer ?
#
loop_
_entity_poly.entity_id
_entity_poly.type
_entity_poly.pdbx_seq_one_letter_code
_entity_poly.pdbx_strand_id
1 'polypeptide(L)'
;MLINALPRHGTTKEVKKRKKICQVGQRSKETPQPTHKSGAMPWLTKSTAETGDIPLSSHLFFVHVPRCGGTSLMQHFDVPRKVIDARGPLGKMAMKYFFMRYKTLESSNFPVKTKENAFCAVLLAASIGLHRWGVVPEGWRMGGIKAEVWMGALAVFISLFTTIVCTAPVIGRITPGTNKNGYIMHLTAPKLLGYGYITPEQMDNMCSLAIVRNPYSRMVSIYGYNRFGESESFPTFVRRWKKLMGPYLERGEKEEWYTPCHLLPMFEYTHHEGKQIVQSIVKQEELKFLKTKEGTAKAVAVDSTVADLPDIVRDALLGMPHTNKRSTGMKWYDYYDQETMDLTYQMYRHDFTVFGYDRGIAQRPDLTAPRKNRRDDMQFKFGQMSRDSFLGADGMRVSKAGLLGSVTMSVRADAQTRRQSLKSSLIHLNKDELLGSIVGSMQMPAPVKEVDREDSGVSIKGDEGEKKNL
;
A
#
# COMPACT_ATOMS: atom_id res chain seq x y z
N MET A 1 -20.17 -55.16 52.07
CA MET A 1 -19.24 -55.17 50.93
C MET A 1 -19.62 -54.04 49.99
N LEU A 2 -18.95 -52.91 49.87
CA LEU A 2 -17.95 -52.20 50.68
C LEU A 2 -17.97 -50.79 50.03
N ILE A 3 -18.81 -49.83 50.44
CA ILE A 3 -18.90 -49.01 51.67
C ILE A 3 -18.30 -47.59 51.46
N ASN A 4 -19.21 -46.60 51.56
CA ASN A 4 -19.13 -45.28 52.21
C ASN A 4 -17.94 -44.32 51.94
N ALA A 5 -18.24 -43.03 51.71
CA ALA A 5 -18.47 -42.07 52.81
C ALA A 5 -18.67 -40.61 52.34
N LEU A 6 -19.83 -40.03 52.69
CA LEU A 6 -19.95 -38.66 53.23
C LEU A 6 -19.59 -38.71 54.74
N PRO A 7 -19.55 -37.61 55.53
CA PRO A 7 -19.41 -36.15 55.25
C PRO A 7 -18.40 -35.46 56.22
N ARG A 8 -18.27 -34.12 56.20
CA ARG A 8 -18.50 -33.27 57.40
C ARG A 8 -18.48 -31.76 57.12
N HIS A 9 -19.34 -31.09 57.89
CA HIS A 9 -19.59 -29.66 58.00
C HIS A 9 -18.34 -28.79 58.28
N GLY A 10 -18.38 -27.56 57.77
CA GLY A 10 -17.54 -26.45 58.22
C GLY A 10 -18.19 -25.10 57.88
N THR A 11 -18.83 -24.50 58.89
CA THR A 11 -19.40 -23.15 58.93
C THR A 11 -18.44 -22.06 58.46
N THR A 12 -18.89 -21.08 57.66
CA THR A 12 -18.30 -19.72 57.70
C THR A 12 -19.27 -18.62 57.23
N LYS A 13 -19.73 -17.85 58.22
CA LYS A 13 -19.92 -16.38 58.28
C LYS A 13 -20.34 -15.64 57.01
N GLU A 14 -21.60 -15.22 57.04
CA GLU A 14 -22.18 -14.10 56.30
C GLU A 14 -21.40 -12.79 56.64
N VAL A 15 -20.78 -12.16 55.64
CA VAL A 15 -20.28 -10.77 55.73
C VAL A 15 -21.03 -9.93 54.71
N LYS A 16 -22.07 -9.25 55.16
CA LYS A 16 -22.75 -8.17 54.43
C LYS A 16 -21.80 -6.96 54.33
N LYS A 17 -21.10 -6.83 53.20
CA LYS A 17 -20.45 -5.57 52.81
C LYS A 17 -21.39 -4.77 51.91
N ARG A 18 -22.09 -3.80 52.50
CA ARG A 18 -22.77 -2.71 51.79
C ARG A 18 -21.70 -1.86 51.08
N LYS A 19 -21.60 -1.96 49.75
CA LYS A 19 -20.91 -0.95 48.92
C LYS A 19 -21.91 0.16 48.60
N LYS A 20 -21.76 1.32 49.26
CA LYS A 20 -22.33 2.59 48.80
C LYS A 20 -21.65 2.95 47.48
N ILE A 21 -22.39 2.88 46.38
CA ILE A 21 -21.97 3.42 45.08
C ILE A 21 -22.29 4.92 45.13
N CYS A 22 -21.25 5.75 45.25
CA CYS A 22 -21.35 7.16 44.90
C CYS A 22 -21.45 7.26 43.38
N GLN A 23 -22.63 7.59 42.86
CA GLN A 23 -22.80 8.08 41.50
C GLN A 23 -22.22 9.50 41.43
N VAL A 24 -20.99 9.62 40.97
CA VAL A 24 -20.43 10.89 40.49
C VAL A 24 -20.92 11.06 39.06
N GLY A 25 -21.87 11.97 38.86
CA GLY A 25 -22.37 12.35 37.53
C GLY A 25 -21.25 12.96 36.69
N GLN A 26 -20.65 12.16 35.81
CA GLN A 26 -19.82 12.68 34.74
C GLN A 26 -20.73 13.24 33.64
N ARG A 27 -20.95 14.56 33.65
CA ARG A 27 -21.37 15.29 32.46
C ARG A 27 -20.25 15.22 31.43
N SER A 28 -20.37 14.32 30.47
CA SER A 28 -19.55 14.33 29.27
C SER A 28 -19.82 15.64 28.53
N LYS A 29 -18.85 16.57 28.56
CA LYS A 29 -18.85 17.70 27.62
C LYS A 29 -18.66 17.11 26.23
N GLU A 30 -19.76 17.02 25.47
CA GLU A 30 -19.71 16.74 24.05
C GLU A 30 -18.80 17.80 23.42
N THR A 31 -17.63 17.36 22.99
CA THR A 31 -16.72 18.22 22.24
C THR A 31 -17.37 18.38 20.87
N PRO A 32 -17.69 19.61 20.42
CA PRO A 32 -18.34 19.81 19.13
C PRO A 32 -17.49 19.14 18.04
N GLN A 33 -18.09 18.19 17.32
CA GLN A 33 -17.41 17.57 16.19
C GLN A 33 -17.06 18.69 15.20
N PRO A 34 -15.81 18.74 14.70
CA PRO A 34 -15.43 19.72 13.70
C PRO A 34 -16.38 19.57 12.51
N THR A 35 -17.02 20.67 12.11
CA THR A 35 -17.83 20.71 10.90
C THR A 35 -16.92 20.41 9.72
N HIS A 36 -16.96 19.16 9.27
CA HIS A 36 -16.25 18.72 8.09
C HIS A 36 -16.80 19.54 6.92
N LYS A 37 -16.08 20.56 6.47
CA LYS A 37 -16.24 21.02 5.09
C LYS A 37 -16.01 19.77 4.24
N SER A 38 -17.03 19.33 3.53
CA SER A 38 -17.06 18.17 2.62
C SER A 38 -16.16 18.41 1.40
N GLY A 39 -14.91 18.81 1.66
CA GLY A 39 -13.89 19.04 0.65
C GLY A 39 -13.65 17.71 -0.06
N ALA A 40 -14.20 17.61 -1.26
CA ALA A 40 -14.14 16.51 -2.18
C ALA A 40 -12.91 15.63 -1.97
N MET A 41 -13.12 14.43 -1.42
CA MET A 41 -12.27 13.32 -1.82
C MET A 41 -12.32 13.28 -3.36
N PRO A 42 -11.19 13.11 -4.06
CA PRO A 42 -11.19 13.01 -5.51
C PRO A 42 -11.83 11.67 -5.89
N TRP A 43 -13.16 11.64 -5.82
CA TRP A 43 -13.98 10.59 -6.36
C TRP A 43 -13.63 10.44 -7.84
N LEU A 44 -13.82 9.23 -8.35
CA LEU A 44 -13.72 9.00 -9.79
C LEU A 44 -14.99 9.53 -10.47
N THR A 45 -15.24 10.83 -10.34
CA THR A 45 -16.30 11.53 -11.08
C THR A 45 -15.73 11.94 -12.43
N LYS A 46 -16.42 11.62 -13.52
CA LYS A 46 -16.12 12.24 -14.82
C LYS A 46 -16.45 13.73 -14.68
N SER A 47 -15.56 14.60 -15.15
CA SER A 47 -15.57 16.05 -14.93
C SER A 47 -16.73 16.80 -15.61
N THR A 48 -17.77 16.10 -16.04
CA THR A 48 -18.87 16.64 -16.85
C THR A 48 -20.15 16.89 -16.06
N ALA A 49 -20.18 16.57 -14.76
CA ALA A 49 -21.37 16.78 -13.95
C ALA A 49 -21.38 18.22 -13.39
N GLU A 50 -22.34 19.01 -13.83
CA GLU A 50 -22.69 20.31 -13.26
C GLU A 50 -22.92 20.17 -11.74
N THR A 51 -22.59 21.21 -10.98
CA THR A 51 -22.48 21.28 -9.51
C THR A 51 -23.78 21.08 -8.72
N GLY A 52 -24.77 20.36 -9.25
CA GLY A 52 -25.96 19.96 -8.51
C GLY A 52 -25.68 18.89 -7.44
N ASP A 53 -26.62 18.73 -6.51
CA ASP A 53 -26.59 17.69 -5.48
C ASP A 53 -26.76 16.30 -6.11
N ILE A 54 -25.64 15.70 -6.53
CA ILE A 54 -25.63 14.33 -7.09
C ILE A 54 -25.79 13.33 -5.94
N PRO A 55 -26.79 12.42 -5.98
CA PRO A 55 -27.02 11.44 -4.92
C PRO A 55 -25.80 10.53 -4.73
N LEU A 56 -25.51 10.12 -3.48
CA LEU A 56 -24.34 9.30 -3.11
C LEU A 56 -24.21 8.00 -3.93
N SER A 57 -25.35 7.41 -4.33
CA SER A 57 -25.41 6.21 -5.19
C SER A 57 -24.80 6.40 -6.58
N SER A 58 -24.65 7.65 -7.03
CA SER A 58 -24.01 7.99 -8.29
C SER A 58 -22.52 8.30 -8.15
N HIS A 59 -21.93 8.12 -6.96
CA HIS A 59 -20.50 8.31 -6.74
C HIS A 59 -19.77 6.97 -6.83
N LEU A 60 -18.63 6.98 -7.53
CA LEU A 60 -17.76 5.81 -7.66
C LEU A 60 -16.60 5.90 -6.65
N PHE A 61 -16.44 4.86 -5.85
CA PHE A 61 -15.33 4.72 -4.90
C PHE A 61 -14.39 3.60 -5.32
N PHE A 62 -13.14 3.92 -5.63
CA PHE A 62 -12.16 2.91 -6.03
C PHE A 62 -11.25 2.51 -4.87
N VAL A 63 -11.32 1.24 -4.48
CA VAL A 63 -10.38 0.61 -3.56
C VAL A 63 -9.20 0.08 -4.36
N HIS A 64 -8.09 0.83 -4.30
CA HIS A 64 -6.92 0.53 -5.12
C HIS A 64 -6.13 -0.66 -4.59
N VAL A 65 -6.25 -1.80 -5.30
CA VAL A 65 -5.40 -2.97 -5.11
C VAL A 65 -4.07 -2.79 -5.86
N PRO A 66 -2.91 -2.88 -5.17
CA PRO A 66 -1.62 -2.64 -5.81
C PRO A 66 -1.36 -3.59 -6.98
N ARG A 67 -0.77 -3.03 -8.05
CA ARG A 67 -0.38 -3.74 -9.30
C ARG A 67 -1.53 -4.35 -10.11
N CYS A 68 -2.76 -3.89 -9.86
CA CYS A 68 -3.97 -4.35 -10.56
C CYS A 68 -4.60 -3.26 -11.46
N GLY A 69 -3.81 -2.30 -11.95
CA GLY A 69 -4.27 -1.32 -12.94
C GLY A 69 -4.58 0.09 -12.42
N GLY A 70 -4.25 0.41 -11.17
CA GLY A 70 -4.50 1.75 -10.62
C GLY A 70 -3.89 2.90 -11.42
N THR A 71 -2.68 2.75 -11.96
CA THR A 71 -2.06 3.78 -12.82
C THR A 71 -2.88 4.07 -14.09
N SER A 72 -3.47 3.03 -14.71
CA SER A 72 -4.37 3.23 -15.87
C SER A 72 -5.62 4.00 -15.49
N LEU A 73 -6.20 3.69 -14.32
CA LEU A 73 -7.37 4.38 -13.80
C LEU A 73 -7.05 5.84 -13.44
N MET A 74 -5.90 6.09 -12.82
CA MET A 74 -5.42 7.45 -12.51
C MET A 74 -5.34 8.34 -13.74
N GLN A 75 -4.80 7.79 -14.84
CA GLN A 75 -4.69 8.49 -16.10
C GLN A 75 -6.07 8.65 -16.76
N HIS A 76 -6.92 7.63 -16.71
CA HIS A 76 -8.27 7.67 -17.27
C HIS A 76 -9.14 8.75 -16.65
N PHE A 77 -9.02 8.97 -15.33
CA PHE A 77 -9.80 9.98 -14.60
C PHE A 77 -9.07 11.31 -14.40
N ASP A 78 -7.91 11.48 -15.05
CA ASP A 78 -7.03 12.65 -14.95
C ASP A 78 -6.79 13.11 -13.50
N VAL A 79 -6.56 12.13 -12.62
CA VAL A 79 -6.47 12.38 -11.18
C VAL A 79 -5.30 13.31 -10.84
N PRO A 80 -4.10 13.20 -11.47
CA PRO A 80 -3.03 14.16 -11.23
C PRO A 80 -3.45 15.61 -11.50
N ARG A 81 -4.19 15.86 -12.59
CA ARG A 81 -4.65 17.21 -12.93
C ARG A 81 -5.67 17.73 -11.92
N LYS A 82 -6.65 16.91 -11.53
CA LYS A 82 -7.64 17.26 -10.50
C LYS A 82 -6.96 17.59 -9.17
N VAL A 83 -5.97 16.79 -8.77
CA VAL A 83 -5.19 17.03 -7.55
C VAL A 83 -4.41 18.35 -7.64
N ILE A 84 -3.82 18.67 -8.80
CA ILE A 84 -3.18 19.97 -9.02
C ILE A 84 -4.22 21.08 -8.89
N ASP A 85 -5.33 21.00 -9.64
CA ASP A 85 -6.30 22.07 -9.75
C ASP A 85 -7.04 22.39 -8.44
N ALA A 86 -7.20 21.39 -7.56
CA ALA A 86 -7.77 21.54 -6.23
C ALA A 86 -6.87 22.30 -5.23
N ARG A 87 -5.62 22.64 -5.59
CA ARG A 87 -4.69 23.36 -4.69
C ARG A 87 -4.62 24.84 -5.02
N GLY A 88 -4.23 25.65 -4.02
CA GLY A 88 -3.85 27.05 -4.23
C GLY A 88 -2.58 27.18 -5.10
N PRO A 89 -2.19 28.39 -5.53
CA PRO A 89 -1.11 28.61 -6.50
C PRO A 89 0.22 27.91 -6.15
N LEU A 90 0.67 28.03 -4.90
CA LEU A 90 1.89 27.37 -4.42
C LEU A 90 1.75 25.84 -4.43
N GLY A 91 0.59 25.33 -3.99
CA GLY A 91 0.29 23.91 -4.00
C GLY A 91 0.20 23.33 -5.41
N LYS A 92 -0.29 24.11 -6.39
CA LYS A 92 -0.27 23.75 -7.82
C LYS A 92 1.15 23.54 -8.32
N MET A 93 2.06 24.47 -8.03
CA MET A 93 3.47 24.34 -8.40
C MET A 93 4.11 23.12 -7.74
N ALA A 94 3.88 22.93 -6.44
CA ALA A 94 4.40 21.79 -5.69
C ALA A 94 3.88 20.44 -6.24
N MET A 95 2.59 20.33 -6.55
CA MET A 95 2.01 19.12 -7.13
C MET A 95 2.48 18.87 -8.56
N LYS A 96 2.60 19.91 -9.40
CA LYS A 96 3.21 19.78 -10.74
C LYS A 96 4.64 19.24 -10.65
N TYR A 97 5.44 19.81 -9.74
CA TYR A 97 6.80 19.34 -9.50
C TYR A 97 6.83 17.90 -8.99
N PHE A 98 5.95 17.56 -8.03
CA PHE A 98 5.81 16.19 -7.52
C PHE A 98 5.50 15.19 -8.64
N PHE A 99 4.48 15.45 -9.47
CA PHE A 99 4.12 14.53 -10.57
C PHE A 99 5.20 14.45 -11.66
N MET A 100 5.90 15.55 -11.93
CA MET A 100 7.07 15.54 -12.82
C MET A 100 8.16 14.61 -12.27
N ARG A 101 8.53 14.75 -10.99
CA ARG A 101 9.53 13.89 -10.34
C ARG A 101 9.09 12.44 -10.25
N TYR A 102 7.81 12.21 -9.94
CA TYR A 102 7.23 10.86 -9.90
C TYR A 102 7.38 10.17 -11.25
N LYS A 103 7.04 10.84 -12.36
CA LYS A 103 7.21 10.31 -13.72
C LYS A 103 8.67 10.00 -14.05
N THR A 104 9.61 10.84 -13.60
CA THR A 104 11.05 10.58 -13.76
C THR A 104 11.46 9.31 -13.02
N LEU A 105 10.98 9.12 -11.78
CA LEU A 105 11.26 7.94 -10.96
C LEU A 105 10.62 6.66 -11.52
N GLU A 106 9.46 6.75 -12.18
CA GLU A 106 8.86 5.60 -12.88
C GLU A 106 9.72 5.08 -14.04
N SER A 107 10.51 5.97 -14.67
CA SER A 107 11.35 5.64 -15.81
C SER A 107 12.79 5.27 -15.45
N SER A 108 13.26 5.65 -14.26
CA SER A 108 14.66 5.50 -13.86
C SER A 108 14.79 5.32 -12.35
N ASN A 109 15.35 4.19 -11.93
CA ASN A 109 15.64 3.89 -10.51
C ASN A 109 16.60 4.89 -9.87
N PHE A 110 17.53 5.46 -10.66
CA PHE A 110 18.51 6.46 -10.23
C PHE A 110 18.60 7.58 -11.25
N PRO A 111 17.71 8.59 -11.20
CA PRO A 111 17.66 9.64 -12.19
C PRO A 111 18.81 10.65 -11.96
N VAL A 112 20.02 10.24 -12.31
CA VAL A 112 21.23 11.10 -12.26
C VAL A 112 21.21 12.08 -13.44
N LYS A 113 20.77 11.62 -14.61
CA LYS A 113 20.68 12.43 -15.84
C LYS A 113 19.33 13.15 -15.92
N THR A 114 19.17 14.20 -15.11
CA THR A 114 17.96 15.05 -15.09
C THR A 114 18.31 16.49 -15.46
N LYS A 115 17.31 17.26 -15.90
CA LYS A 115 17.51 18.69 -16.19
C LYS A 115 17.87 19.47 -14.92
N GLU A 116 17.30 19.06 -13.78
CA GLU A 116 17.57 19.63 -12.47
C GLU A 116 19.03 19.37 -12.05
N ASN A 117 19.54 18.15 -12.19
CA ASN A 117 20.93 17.85 -11.87
C ASN A 117 21.91 18.54 -12.84
N ALA A 118 21.54 18.67 -14.12
CA ALA A 118 22.33 19.44 -15.09
C ALA A 118 22.39 20.93 -14.70
N PHE A 119 21.26 21.52 -14.30
CA PHE A 119 21.21 22.88 -13.78
C PHE A 119 22.06 23.04 -12.51
N CYS A 120 21.96 22.12 -11.56
CA CYS A 120 22.81 22.12 -10.36
C CYS A 120 24.29 22.01 -10.71
N ALA A 121 24.66 21.18 -11.69
CA ALA A 121 26.05 21.05 -12.14
C ALA A 121 26.58 22.36 -12.75
N VAL A 122 25.77 23.04 -13.58
CA VAL A 122 26.11 24.35 -14.14
C VAL A 122 26.23 25.41 -13.04
N LEU A 123 25.29 25.44 -12.09
CA LEU A 123 25.31 26.38 -10.97
C LEU A 123 26.53 26.18 -10.08
N LEU A 124 26.90 24.92 -9.82
CA LEU A 124 28.10 24.56 -9.07
C LEU A 124 29.38 24.93 -9.82
N ALA A 125 29.45 24.68 -11.13
CA ALA A 125 30.59 25.08 -11.96
C ALA A 125 30.76 26.60 -12.00
N ALA A 126 29.65 27.35 -12.12
CA ALA A 126 29.67 28.81 -12.05
C ALA A 126 30.13 29.32 -10.68
N SER A 127 29.66 28.71 -9.58
CA SER A 127 30.12 29.01 -8.22
C SER A 127 31.64 28.80 -8.07
N ILE A 128 32.15 27.66 -8.54
CA ILE A 128 33.60 27.36 -8.51
C ILE A 128 34.39 28.34 -9.38
N GLY A 129 33.89 28.68 -10.57
CA GLY A 129 34.52 29.65 -11.45
C GLY A 129 34.60 31.04 -10.82
N LEU A 130 33.48 31.56 -10.31
CA LEU A 130 33.41 32.85 -9.62
C LEU A 130 34.37 32.91 -8.43
N HIS A 131 34.43 31.83 -7.65
CA HIS A 131 35.36 31.72 -6.54
C HIS A 131 36.82 31.77 -7.00
N ARG A 132 37.17 31.02 -8.05
CA ARG A 132 38.54 30.88 -8.54
C ARG A 132 39.06 32.14 -9.26
N TRP A 133 38.18 32.90 -9.90
CA TRP A 133 38.55 34.15 -10.57
C TRP A 133 38.44 35.40 -9.68
N GLY A 134 37.90 35.29 -8.47
CA GLY A 134 37.79 36.43 -7.55
C GLY A 134 36.89 37.56 -8.08
N VAL A 135 35.94 37.24 -8.97
CA VAL A 135 35.12 38.23 -9.70
C VAL A 135 33.98 38.78 -8.84
N VAL A 136 33.67 38.14 -7.70
CA VAL A 136 32.53 38.54 -6.87
C VAL A 136 32.90 39.76 -6.02
N PRO A 137 32.22 40.91 -6.21
CA PRO A 137 32.48 42.11 -5.43
C PRO A 137 32.22 41.88 -3.93
N GLU A 138 32.99 42.54 -3.06
CA GLU A 138 32.84 42.38 -1.61
C GLU A 138 31.45 42.75 -1.08
N GLY A 139 30.72 43.62 -1.78
CA GLY A 139 29.34 44.00 -1.43
C GLY A 139 28.31 42.88 -1.59
N TRP A 140 28.65 41.77 -2.25
CA TRP A 140 27.73 40.65 -2.49
C TRP A 140 27.87 39.57 -1.41
N ARG A 141 27.65 40.00 -0.16
CA ARG A 141 27.60 39.12 1.01
C ARG A 141 26.19 39.13 1.60
N MET A 142 25.66 37.95 1.87
CA MET A 142 24.38 37.78 2.57
C MET A 142 24.67 37.03 3.87
N GLY A 143 24.50 37.72 5.00
CA GLY A 143 24.88 37.18 6.32
C GLY A 143 26.39 36.93 6.47
N GLY A 144 27.23 37.76 5.83
CA GLY A 144 28.70 37.63 5.87
C GLY A 144 29.30 36.58 4.93
N ILE A 145 28.46 35.69 4.38
CA ILE A 145 28.86 34.64 3.43
C ILE A 145 28.81 35.20 1.99
N LYS A 146 29.86 34.93 1.20
CA LYS A 146 29.96 35.40 -0.19
C LYS A 146 28.94 34.72 -1.09
N ALA A 147 28.43 35.44 -2.10
CA ALA A 147 27.37 34.96 -2.99
C ALA A 147 27.72 33.65 -3.73
N GLU A 148 28.97 33.46 -4.15
CA GLU A 148 29.40 32.23 -4.82
C GLU A 148 29.31 31.00 -3.92
N VAL A 149 29.54 31.16 -2.61
CA VAL A 149 29.39 30.07 -1.63
C VAL A 149 27.91 29.71 -1.46
N TRP A 150 27.03 30.72 -1.36
CA TRP A 150 25.58 30.50 -1.34
C TRP A 150 25.08 29.78 -2.60
N MET A 151 25.57 30.16 -3.78
CA MET A 151 25.23 29.48 -5.04
C MET A 151 25.66 28.01 -5.04
N GLY A 152 26.89 27.73 -4.60
CA GLY A 152 27.40 26.35 -4.51
C GLY A 152 26.60 25.52 -3.50
N ALA A 153 26.32 26.08 -2.33
CA ALA A 153 25.51 25.44 -1.30
C ALA A 153 24.08 25.16 -1.79
N LEU A 154 23.46 26.11 -2.49
CA LEU A 154 22.14 25.95 -3.09
C LEU A 154 22.13 24.86 -4.17
N ALA A 155 23.16 24.81 -5.03
CA ALA A 155 23.29 23.77 -6.05
C ALA A 155 23.37 22.37 -5.42
N VAL A 156 24.19 22.21 -4.38
CA VAL A 156 24.32 20.95 -3.64
C VAL A 156 23.01 20.61 -2.91
N PHE A 157 22.39 21.58 -2.25
CA PHE A 157 21.12 21.38 -1.56
C PHE A 157 20.01 20.94 -2.52
N ILE A 158 19.83 21.64 -3.65
CA ILE A 158 18.84 21.26 -4.67
C ILE A 158 19.20 19.88 -5.24
N SER A 159 20.48 19.60 -5.53
CA SER A 159 20.91 18.27 -6.00
C SER A 159 20.55 17.17 -5.01
N LEU A 160 20.88 17.32 -3.72
CA LEU A 160 20.53 16.35 -2.68
C LEU A 160 19.02 16.21 -2.47
N PHE A 161 18.30 17.33 -2.52
CA PHE A 161 16.85 17.34 -2.32
C PHE A 161 16.11 16.69 -3.49
N THR A 162 16.54 17.00 -4.71
CA THR A 162 15.97 16.46 -5.95
C THR A 162 16.43 15.04 -6.23
N THR A 163 17.63 14.63 -5.79
CA THR A 163 18.08 13.25 -5.85
C THR A 163 17.38 12.38 -4.79
N ILE A 164 17.55 11.07 -4.95
CA ILE A 164 16.88 10.02 -4.15
C ILE A 164 17.10 10.20 -2.64
N VAL A 165 18.23 10.77 -2.23
CA VAL A 165 18.63 10.87 -0.81
C VAL A 165 17.55 11.54 0.03
N CYS A 166 16.95 12.63 -0.45
CA CYS A 166 15.83 13.26 0.24
C CYS A 166 14.48 12.92 -0.41
N THR A 167 14.43 12.78 -1.74
CA THR A 167 13.15 12.55 -2.43
C THR A 167 12.54 11.20 -2.06
N ALA A 168 13.32 10.10 -1.96
CA ALA A 168 12.74 8.78 -1.68
C ALA A 168 12.25 8.62 -0.22
N PRO A 169 12.93 9.12 0.82
CA PRO A 169 12.38 9.15 2.17
C PRO A 169 11.19 10.11 2.31
N VAL A 170 11.21 11.26 1.63
CA VAL A 170 10.10 12.23 1.65
C VAL A 170 8.89 11.68 0.92
N ILE A 171 9.04 11.08 -0.26
CA ILE A 171 7.97 10.36 -0.96
C ILE A 171 7.55 9.12 -0.15
N GLY A 172 8.48 8.34 0.39
CA GLY A 172 8.13 7.15 1.19
C GLY A 172 7.35 7.48 2.46
N ARG A 173 7.67 8.58 3.14
CA ARG A 173 7.02 8.99 4.40
C ARG A 173 5.83 9.93 4.22
N ILE A 174 5.86 10.84 3.24
CA ILE A 174 4.76 11.76 2.97
C ILE A 174 3.75 11.12 2.01
N THR A 175 4.13 10.14 1.19
CA THR A 175 3.22 9.46 0.26
C THR A 175 3.12 7.93 0.44
N PRO A 176 2.71 7.42 1.62
CA PRO A 176 1.82 6.28 1.66
C PRO A 176 0.39 6.84 1.60
N GLY A 177 0.03 7.36 0.43
CA GLY A 177 -1.36 7.67 0.15
C GLY A 177 -1.95 8.90 0.89
N THR A 178 -1.56 10.12 0.51
CA THR A 178 -1.87 11.35 1.26
C THR A 178 -3.36 11.59 1.60
N ASN A 179 -3.57 12.40 2.63
CA ASN A 179 -4.77 13.20 2.91
C ASN A 179 -4.27 14.58 3.39
N LYS A 180 -5.01 15.53 3.96
CA LYS A 180 -6.40 15.63 4.45
C LYS A 180 -7.43 15.97 3.36
N ASN A 181 -7.37 15.29 2.21
CA ASN A 181 -8.45 14.95 1.25
C ASN A 181 -7.85 14.62 -0.14
N GLY A 182 -7.00 13.59 -0.20
CA GLY A 182 -6.26 13.16 -1.39
C GLY A 182 -4.78 13.03 -1.04
N TYR A 183 -4.00 12.09 -1.56
CA TYR A 183 -4.19 10.98 -2.48
C TYR A 183 -3.98 9.59 -1.81
N ILE A 184 -5.00 8.85 -1.37
CA ILE A 184 -4.89 7.59 -0.59
C ILE A 184 -4.58 6.36 -1.46
N MET A 185 -3.30 6.03 -1.67
CA MET A 185 -2.91 4.81 -2.37
C MET A 185 -2.76 3.63 -1.42
N HIS A 186 -3.35 2.49 -1.82
CA HIS A 186 -3.10 1.16 -1.27
C HIS A 186 -3.58 0.92 0.18
N LEU A 187 -4.52 1.71 0.68
CA LEU A 187 -5.25 1.32 1.88
C LEU A 187 -6.27 0.23 1.55
N THR A 188 -6.36 -0.75 2.45
CA THR A 188 -7.43 -1.75 2.39
C THR A 188 -8.77 -1.10 2.75
N ALA A 189 -9.88 -1.64 2.25
CA ALA A 189 -11.21 -1.15 2.62
C ALA A 189 -11.45 -1.13 4.15
N PRO A 190 -10.99 -2.12 4.94
CA PRO A 190 -11.07 -2.03 6.40
C PRO A 190 -10.25 -0.87 6.99
N LYS A 191 -9.06 -0.57 6.44
CA LYS A 191 -8.26 0.59 6.89
C LYS A 191 -8.94 1.91 6.53
N LEU A 192 -9.54 2.01 5.34
CA LEU A 192 -10.30 3.19 4.91
C LEU A 192 -11.44 3.49 5.89
N LEU A 193 -12.23 2.47 6.25
CA LEU A 193 -13.28 2.58 7.26
C LEU A 193 -12.70 2.90 8.65
N GLY A 194 -11.66 2.18 9.06
CA GLY A 194 -11.09 2.28 10.40
C GLY A 194 -10.41 3.62 10.70
N TYR A 195 -9.82 4.25 9.68
CA TYR A 195 -9.25 5.59 9.78
C TYR A 195 -10.29 6.71 9.57
N GLY A 196 -11.54 6.37 9.24
CA GLY A 196 -12.61 7.34 9.01
C GLY A 196 -12.46 8.11 7.69
N TYR A 197 -11.78 7.54 6.70
CA TYR A 197 -11.70 8.10 5.35
C TYR A 197 -13.02 7.97 4.59
N ILE A 198 -13.73 6.90 4.87
CA ILE A 198 -15.07 6.63 4.37
C ILE A 198 -15.92 6.17 5.55
N THR A 199 -17.15 6.66 5.66
CA THR A 199 -18.09 6.16 6.67
C THR A 199 -18.68 4.83 6.21
N PRO A 200 -19.15 3.96 7.13
CA PRO A 200 -19.96 2.79 6.79
C PRO A 200 -21.08 3.11 5.80
N GLU A 201 -21.85 4.15 6.09
CA GLU A 201 -22.95 4.62 5.25
C GLU A 201 -22.49 5.03 3.85
N GLN A 202 -21.34 5.69 3.72
CA GLN A 202 -20.78 6.00 2.41
C GLN A 202 -20.34 4.73 1.67
N MET A 203 -19.68 3.78 2.34
CA MET A 203 -19.28 2.51 1.70
C MET A 203 -20.49 1.71 1.22
N ASP A 204 -21.59 1.73 1.98
CA ASP A 204 -22.83 1.01 1.67
C ASP A 204 -23.65 1.70 0.57
N ASN A 205 -23.65 3.04 0.54
CA ASN A 205 -24.47 3.80 -0.42
C ASN A 205 -23.73 4.24 -1.69
N MET A 206 -22.40 4.21 -1.71
CA MET A 206 -21.61 4.54 -2.90
C MET A 206 -21.31 3.28 -3.71
N CYS A 207 -21.08 3.44 -5.02
CA CYS A 207 -20.67 2.34 -5.86
C CYS A 207 -19.18 2.04 -5.68
N SER A 208 -18.83 1.15 -4.76
CA SER A 208 -17.45 0.78 -4.48
C SER A 208 -16.93 -0.32 -5.42
N LEU A 209 -15.72 -0.12 -5.94
CA LEU A 209 -15.08 -0.93 -6.98
C LEU A 209 -13.64 -1.28 -6.56
N ALA A 210 -13.21 -2.51 -6.83
CA ALA A 210 -11.81 -2.91 -6.86
C ALA A 210 -11.49 -3.69 -8.13
N ILE A 211 -10.25 -3.56 -8.61
CA ILE A 211 -9.73 -4.39 -9.69
C ILE A 211 -8.71 -5.35 -9.07
N VAL A 212 -8.90 -6.64 -9.28
CA VAL A 212 -8.00 -7.72 -8.85
C VAL A 212 -7.34 -8.34 -10.07
N ARG A 213 -6.33 -9.19 -9.88
CA ARG A 213 -5.57 -9.80 -10.98
C ARG A 213 -5.21 -11.23 -10.62
N ASN A 214 -5.10 -12.12 -11.61
CA ASN A 214 -4.54 -13.45 -11.38
C ASN A 214 -3.26 -13.38 -10.50
N PRO A 215 -3.19 -14.09 -9.35
CA PRO A 215 -2.09 -13.93 -8.40
C PRO A 215 -0.70 -14.24 -8.99
N TYR A 216 -0.58 -15.20 -9.92
CA TYR A 216 0.68 -15.49 -10.60
C TYR A 216 1.09 -14.32 -11.51
N SER A 217 0.16 -13.82 -12.32
CA SER A 217 0.42 -12.64 -13.16
C SER A 217 0.74 -11.39 -12.31
N ARG A 218 0.10 -11.24 -11.14
CA ARG A 218 0.37 -10.17 -10.18
C ARG A 218 1.77 -10.26 -9.60
N MET A 219 2.25 -11.44 -9.22
CA MET A 219 3.61 -11.63 -8.70
C MET A 219 4.67 -11.20 -9.71
N VAL A 220 4.53 -11.55 -10.99
CA VAL A 220 5.45 -11.09 -12.05
C VAL A 220 5.41 -9.57 -12.20
N SER A 221 4.22 -8.97 -12.07
CA SER A 221 4.05 -7.51 -12.05
C SER A 221 4.71 -6.85 -10.82
N ILE A 222 4.69 -7.53 -9.67
CA ILE A 222 5.37 -7.10 -8.43
C ILE A 222 6.88 -7.21 -8.61
N TYR A 223 7.39 -8.31 -9.15
CA TYR A 223 8.80 -8.52 -9.49
C TYR A 223 9.32 -7.44 -10.44
N GLY A 224 8.63 -7.20 -11.56
CA GLY A 224 9.03 -6.18 -12.53
C GLY A 224 9.01 -4.74 -11.99
N TYR A 225 8.45 -4.52 -10.80
CA TYR A 225 8.43 -3.23 -10.12
C TYR A 225 9.39 -3.15 -8.91
N ASN A 226 9.53 -4.24 -8.14
CA ASN A 226 10.25 -4.25 -6.86
C ASN A 226 11.59 -5.01 -6.89
N ARG A 227 12.02 -5.51 -8.05
CA ARG A 227 13.33 -6.18 -8.17
C ARG A 227 14.48 -5.21 -7.91
N PHE A 228 15.49 -5.66 -7.19
CA PHE A 228 16.70 -4.89 -6.90
C PHE A 228 17.65 -4.91 -8.10
N GLY A 229 17.39 -4.03 -9.07
CA GLY A 229 18.17 -3.93 -10.29
C GLY A 229 17.90 -5.05 -11.28
N GLU A 230 18.72 -5.14 -12.33
CA GLU A 230 18.52 -6.09 -13.42
C GLU A 230 19.01 -7.51 -13.10
N SER A 231 19.88 -7.64 -12.09
CA SER A 231 20.55 -8.90 -11.73
C SER A 231 19.74 -9.80 -10.80
N GLU A 232 18.67 -9.32 -10.16
CA GLU A 232 17.82 -10.17 -9.33
C GLU A 232 16.92 -11.03 -10.22
N SER A 233 17.08 -12.35 -10.14
CA SER A 233 16.23 -13.31 -10.86
C SER A 233 14.85 -13.44 -10.20
N PHE A 234 13.86 -13.89 -10.96
CA PHE A 234 12.51 -14.11 -10.44
C PHE A 234 12.44 -15.13 -9.29
N PRO A 235 13.13 -16.30 -9.34
CA PRO A 235 13.15 -17.22 -8.20
C PRO A 235 13.75 -16.62 -6.93
N THR A 236 14.86 -15.90 -7.03
CA THR A 236 15.48 -15.21 -5.89
C THR A 236 14.53 -14.16 -5.30
N PHE A 237 13.86 -13.38 -6.17
CA PHE A 237 12.86 -12.43 -5.76
C PHE A 237 11.70 -13.08 -5.00
N VAL A 238 11.10 -14.16 -5.52
CA VAL A 238 9.94 -14.83 -4.90
C VAL A 238 10.29 -15.41 -3.52
N ARG A 239 11.47 -16.03 -3.37
CA ARG A 239 11.95 -16.53 -2.05
C ARG A 239 12.11 -15.40 -1.05
N ARG A 240 12.75 -14.30 -1.45
CA ARG A 240 12.89 -13.09 -0.62
C ARG A 240 11.53 -12.52 -0.25
N TRP A 241 10.61 -12.43 -1.21
CA TRP A 241 9.26 -11.91 -1.01
C TRP A 241 8.47 -12.76 -0.01
N LYS A 242 8.57 -14.10 -0.11
CA LYS A 242 7.97 -15.02 0.86
C LYS A 242 8.51 -14.82 2.28
N LYS A 243 9.81 -14.56 2.43
CA LYS A 243 10.42 -14.24 3.73
C LYS A 243 9.88 -12.94 4.31
N LEU A 244 9.75 -11.89 3.47
CA LEU A 244 9.16 -10.61 3.88
C LEU A 244 7.67 -10.74 4.27
N MET A 245 6.97 -11.76 3.76
CA MET A 245 5.59 -12.06 4.10
C MET A 245 5.42 -12.78 5.46
N GLY A 246 6.51 -13.13 6.13
CA GLY A 246 6.52 -13.83 7.43
C GLY A 246 5.61 -13.19 8.48
N PRO A 247 5.78 -11.90 8.82
CA PRO A 247 4.91 -11.19 9.77
C PRO A 247 3.41 -11.32 9.48
N TYR A 248 3.04 -11.20 8.20
CA TYR A 248 1.64 -11.36 7.77
C TYR A 248 1.15 -12.80 7.93
N LEU A 249 1.94 -13.79 7.50
CA LEU A 249 1.52 -15.20 7.55
C LEU A 249 1.47 -15.77 8.97
N GLU A 250 2.37 -15.32 9.84
CA GLU A 250 2.49 -15.82 11.20
C GLU A 250 1.54 -15.10 12.16
N ARG A 251 1.37 -13.78 12.00
CA ARG A 251 0.65 -12.93 12.97
C ARG A 251 -0.54 -12.17 12.37
N GLY A 252 -0.77 -12.25 11.06
CA GLY A 252 -1.80 -11.46 10.40
C GLY A 252 -1.48 -9.95 10.39
N GLU A 253 -0.21 -9.58 10.48
CA GLU A 253 0.23 -8.19 10.59
C GLU A 253 0.10 -7.45 9.24
N LYS A 254 -0.71 -6.38 9.23
CA LYS A 254 -1.09 -5.63 8.01
C LYS A 254 -0.60 -4.18 8.03
N GLU A 255 0.17 -3.78 9.04
CA GLU A 255 0.71 -2.42 9.10
C GLU A 255 1.88 -2.26 8.13
N GLU A 256 1.91 -1.11 7.46
CA GLU A 256 2.79 -0.86 6.31
C GLU A 256 4.27 -0.91 6.68
N TRP A 257 4.59 -0.60 7.94
CA TRP A 257 5.94 -0.69 8.50
C TRP A 257 6.48 -2.12 8.54
N TYR A 258 5.61 -3.11 8.67
CA TYR A 258 5.98 -4.53 8.76
C TYR A 258 5.71 -5.28 7.46
N THR A 259 4.64 -4.90 6.76
CA THR A 259 4.14 -5.61 5.59
C THR A 259 3.92 -4.61 4.46
N PRO A 260 4.82 -4.54 3.46
CA PRO A 260 4.65 -3.66 2.31
C PRO A 260 3.29 -3.89 1.64
N CYS A 261 2.59 -2.83 1.25
CA CYS A 261 1.26 -2.95 0.65
C CYS A 261 1.22 -3.86 -0.60
N HIS A 262 2.27 -3.84 -1.43
CA HIS A 262 2.40 -4.74 -2.57
C HIS A 262 2.44 -6.24 -2.20
N LEU A 263 2.79 -6.54 -0.97
CA LEU A 263 2.96 -7.90 -0.47
C LEU A 263 1.63 -8.49 0.02
N LEU A 264 0.70 -7.66 0.50
CA LEU A 264 -0.60 -8.11 0.98
C LEU A 264 -1.41 -8.83 -0.13
N PRO A 265 -2.13 -9.92 0.21
CA PRO A 265 -3.12 -10.52 -0.68
C PRO A 265 -4.23 -9.54 -1.06
N MET A 266 -4.80 -9.68 -2.25
CA MET A 266 -5.83 -8.77 -2.75
C MET A 266 -7.16 -8.90 -2.00
N PHE A 267 -7.46 -10.07 -1.42
CA PHE A 267 -8.65 -10.24 -0.58
C PHE A 267 -8.61 -9.31 0.64
N GLU A 268 -7.42 -9.00 1.19
CA GLU A 268 -7.29 -8.06 2.31
C GLU A 268 -7.73 -6.64 1.97
N TYR A 269 -7.70 -6.28 0.69
CA TYR A 269 -8.16 -4.98 0.22
C TYR A 269 -9.67 -4.90 0.10
N THR A 270 -10.32 -6.02 -0.17
CA THR A 270 -11.71 -6.07 -0.64
C THR A 270 -12.66 -6.73 0.36
N HIS A 271 -12.11 -7.47 1.32
CA HIS A 271 -12.84 -8.25 2.30
C HIS A 271 -12.44 -7.88 3.74
N HIS A 272 -13.35 -8.16 4.67
CA HIS A 272 -13.13 -8.12 6.11
C HIS A 272 -13.78 -9.33 6.75
N GLU A 273 -13.04 -10.07 7.59
CA GLU A 273 -13.56 -11.26 8.29
C GLU A 273 -14.21 -12.29 7.34
N GLY A 274 -13.63 -12.45 6.16
CA GLY A 274 -14.13 -13.36 5.12
C GLY A 274 -15.34 -12.84 4.34
N LYS A 275 -15.86 -11.65 4.65
CA LYS A 275 -16.98 -11.02 3.95
C LYS A 275 -16.49 -9.96 2.99
N GLN A 276 -17.03 -9.94 1.77
CA GLN A 276 -16.78 -8.89 0.79
C GLN A 276 -17.40 -7.57 1.30
N ILE A 277 -16.64 -6.49 1.27
CA ILE A 277 -17.11 -5.15 1.66
C ILE A 277 -17.01 -4.13 0.51
N VAL A 278 -16.32 -4.49 -0.57
CA VAL A 278 -16.30 -3.72 -1.82
C VAL A 278 -17.37 -4.30 -2.74
N GLN A 279 -18.30 -3.47 -3.20
CA GLN A 279 -19.51 -3.94 -3.90
C GLN A 279 -19.21 -4.61 -5.25
N SER A 280 -18.23 -4.08 -5.98
CA SER A 280 -17.86 -4.56 -7.32
C SER A 280 -16.40 -4.96 -7.37
N ILE A 281 -16.11 -6.21 -7.76
CA ILE A 281 -14.75 -6.70 -7.95
C ILE A 281 -14.58 -7.18 -9.38
N VAL A 282 -13.60 -6.63 -10.08
CA VAL A 282 -13.33 -6.95 -11.50
C VAL A 282 -11.97 -7.59 -11.65
N LYS A 283 -11.87 -8.66 -12.44
CA LYS A 283 -10.58 -9.24 -12.84
C LYS A 283 -9.93 -8.42 -13.94
N GLN A 284 -8.66 -8.06 -13.76
CA GLN A 284 -7.93 -7.17 -14.66
C GLN A 284 -7.89 -7.71 -16.09
N GLU A 285 -7.72 -9.02 -16.28
CA GLU A 285 -7.68 -9.65 -17.60
C GLU A 285 -9.03 -9.68 -18.34
N GLU A 286 -10.13 -9.40 -17.63
CA GLU A 286 -11.48 -9.31 -18.19
C GLU A 286 -11.82 -7.88 -18.65
N LEU A 287 -11.05 -6.87 -18.24
CA LEU A 287 -11.22 -5.48 -18.68
C LEU A 287 -11.10 -5.29 -20.20
N LYS A 288 -10.52 -6.27 -20.91
CA LYS A 288 -10.51 -6.31 -22.38
C LYS A 288 -11.92 -6.31 -22.99
N PHE A 289 -12.93 -6.77 -22.25
CA PHE A 289 -14.32 -6.75 -22.68
C PHE A 289 -14.93 -5.35 -22.58
N LEU A 290 -14.38 -4.45 -21.76
CA LEU A 290 -14.82 -3.06 -21.60
C LEU A 290 -14.10 -2.09 -22.53
N LYS A 291 -13.54 -2.58 -23.65
CA LYS A 291 -12.95 -1.69 -24.67
C LYS A 291 -14.02 -1.01 -25.52
N THR A 292 -15.13 -1.69 -25.78
CA THR A 292 -16.25 -1.20 -26.59
C THR A 292 -17.57 -1.62 -25.95
N LYS A 293 -18.68 -0.98 -26.31
CA LYS A 293 -20.00 -1.31 -25.78
C LYS A 293 -20.45 -2.72 -26.18
N GLU A 294 -20.05 -3.18 -27.36
CA GLU A 294 -20.35 -4.52 -27.88
C GLU A 294 -19.56 -5.60 -27.11
N GLY A 295 -18.36 -5.27 -26.63
CA GLY A 295 -17.56 -6.15 -25.79
C GLY A 295 -18.25 -6.50 -24.46
N THR A 296 -19.05 -5.60 -23.91
CA THR A 296 -19.88 -5.84 -22.73
C THR A 296 -20.86 -6.99 -22.94
N ALA A 297 -21.53 -7.05 -24.10
CA ALA A 297 -22.48 -8.13 -24.39
C ALA A 297 -21.78 -9.50 -24.41
N LYS A 298 -20.53 -9.56 -24.92
CA LYS A 298 -19.70 -10.77 -24.86
C LYS A 298 -19.30 -11.15 -23.44
N ALA A 299 -19.09 -10.16 -22.56
CA ALA A 299 -18.74 -10.38 -21.16
C ALA A 299 -19.84 -11.14 -20.41
N VAL A 300 -21.10 -10.85 -20.71
CA VAL A 300 -22.29 -11.55 -20.18
C VAL A 300 -22.32 -13.00 -20.65
N ALA A 301 -21.99 -13.25 -21.92
CA ALA A 301 -22.02 -14.60 -22.49
C ALA A 301 -20.98 -15.57 -21.88
N VAL A 302 -19.88 -15.05 -21.32
CA VAL A 302 -18.79 -15.88 -20.76
C VAL A 302 -18.79 -15.94 -19.22
N ASP A 303 -19.86 -15.50 -18.56
CA ASP A 303 -19.99 -15.40 -17.09
C ASP A 303 -18.77 -14.72 -16.42
N SER A 304 -18.31 -13.62 -17.02
CA SER A 304 -17.19 -12.84 -16.48
C SER A 304 -17.63 -11.97 -15.29
N THR A 305 -16.69 -11.56 -14.45
CA THR A 305 -16.93 -10.59 -13.36
C THR A 305 -17.40 -9.23 -13.88
N VAL A 306 -17.09 -8.91 -15.13
CA VAL A 306 -17.57 -7.70 -15.81
C VAL A 306 -19.09 -7.71 -16.03
N ALA A 307 -19.69 -8.90 -16.20
CA ALA A 307 -21.15 -9.03 -16.35
C ALA A 307 -21.91 -8.64 -15.08
N ASP A 308 -21.27 -8.80 -13.92
CA ASP A 308 -21.84 -8.51 -12.60
C ASP A 308 -21.72 -7.03 -12.21
N LEU A 309 -21.13 -6.18 -13.07
CA LEU A 309 -20.90 -4.78 -12.77
C LEU A 309 -22.16 -3.92 -12.93
N PRO A 310 -22.45 -3.03 -11.95
CA PRO A 310 -23.41 -1.95 -12.14
C PRO A 310 -23.05 -1.08 -13.34
N ASP A 311 -24.06 -0.54 -14.02
CA ASP A 311 -23.85 0.25 -15.25
C ASP A 311 -22.93 1.46 -15.02
N ILE A 312 -23.04 2.13 -13.87
CA ILE A 312 -22.15 3.24 -13.49
C ILE A 312 -20.68 2.82 -13.44
N VAL A 313 -20.37 1.63 -12.92
CA VAL A 313 -18.99 1.10 -12.85
C VAL A 313 -18.52 0.72 -14.24
N ARG A 314 -19.40 0.10 -15.01
CA ARG A 314 -19.11 -0.33 -16.37
C ARG A 314 -18.78 0.85 -17.27
N ASP A 315 -19.59 1.90 -17.24
CA ASP A 315 -19.40 3.13 -18.00
C ASP A 315 -18.15 3.90 -17.55
N ALA A 316 -17.81 3.81 -16.26
CA ALA A 316 -16.59 4.36 -15.69
C ALA A 316 -15.31 3.65 -16.18
N LEU A 317 -15.41 2.35 -16.48
CA LEU A 317 -14.29 1.54 -16.98
C LEU A 317 -14.24 1.43 -18.51
N LEU A 318 -15.30 1.86 -19.21
CA LEU A 318 -15.41 1.79 -20.67
C LEU A 318 -14.29 2.61 -21.34
N GLY A 319 -13.52 1.95 -22.20
CA GLY A 319 -12.42 2.58 -22.92
C GLY A 319 -11.18 2.85 -22.08
N MET A 320 -11.07 2.26 -20.88
CA MET A 320 -9.90 2.45 -20.03
C MET A 320 -8.60 2.05 -20.77
N PRO A 321 -7.60 2.94 -20.84
CA PRO A 321 -6.41 2.68 -21.62
C PRO A 321 -5.48 1.66 -20.94
N HIS A 322 -4.91 0.77 -21.75
CA HIS A 322 -3.88 -0.19 -21.30
C HIS A 322 -2.48 0.46 -21.33
N THR A 323 -2.33 1.64 -20.74
CA THR A 323 -1.08 2.44 -20.77
C THR A 323 0.12 1.74 -20.14
N ASN A 324 -0.12 0.82 -19.19
CA ASN A 324 0.94 0.08 -18.49
C ASN A 324 1.32 -1.24 -19.18
N LYS A 325 0.93 -1.44 -20.45
CA LYS A 325 1.36 -2.60 -21.22
C LYS A 325 2.85 -2.48 -21.52
N ARG A 326 3.68 -3.12 -20.69
CA ARG A 326 5.11 -3.30 -20.97
C ARG A 326 5.25 -4.36 -22.06
N SER A 327 6.00 -4.06 -23.11
CA SER A 327 6.47 -5.05 -24.06
C SER A 327 7.62 -5.82 -23.42
N THR A 328 7.29 -6.81 -22.59
CA THR A 328 8.29 -7.78 -22.13
C THR A 328 8.44 -8.86 -23.20
N GLY A 329 9.68 -9.24 -23.51
CA GLY A 329 9.94 -10.36 -24.45
C GLY A 329 9.44 -11.70 -23.89
N MET A 330 9.39 -11.83 -22.56
CA MET A 330 8.93 -13.01 -21.85
C MET A 330 7.48 -12.84 -21.40
N LYS A 331 6.65 -13.88 -21.55
CA LYS A 331 5.27 -13.88 -21.04
C LYS A 331 5.29 -14.19 -19.55
N TRP A 332 4.27 -13.75 -18.82
CA TRP A 332 4.27 -13.85 -17.35
C TRP A 332 4.39 -15.31 -16.85
N TYR A 333 3.83 -16.27 -17.57
CA TYR A 333 3.87 -17.68 -17.15
C TYR A 333 5.22 -18.36 -17.41
N ASP A 334 6.07 -17.77 -18.25
CA ASP A 334 7.42 -18.30 -18.54
C ASP A 334 8.40 -18.02 -17.39
N TYR A 335 8.06 -17.11 -16.48
CA TYR A 335 8.87 -16.82 -15.28
C TYR A 335 8.84 -17.94 -14.25
N TYR A 336 7.86 -18.84 -14.33
CA TYR A 336 7.59 -19.81 -13.28
C TYR A 336 8.34 -21.13 -13.49
N ASP A 337 8.89 -21.64 -12.40
CA ASP A 337 9.18 -23.04 -12.18
C ASP A 337 8.20 -23.59 -11.11
N GLN A 338 8.33 -24.88 -10.77
CA GLN A 338 7.44 -25.51 -9.79
C GLN A 338 7.55 -24.83 -8.42
N GLU A 339 8.78 -24.54 -7.96
CA GLU A 339 9.02 -23.94 -6.65
C GLU A 339 8.40 -22.54 -6.54
N THR A 340 8.64 -21.67 -7.50
CA THR A 340 8.12 -20.29 -7.50
C THR A 340 6.60 -20.25 -7.62
N MET A 341 6.00 -21.22 -8.33
CA MET A 341 4.55 -21.38 -8.40
C MET A 341 4.00 -21.76 -7.02
N ASP A 342 4.57 -22.78 -6.37
CA ASP A 342 4.15 -23.23 -5.05
C ASP A 342 4.29 -22.12 -4.00
N LEU A 343 5.40 -21.38 -4.01
CA LEU A 343 5.60 -20.23 -3.11
C LEU A 343 4.59 -19.10 -3.35
N THR A 344 4.28 -18.80 -4.61
CA THR A 344 3.28 -17.78 -4.95
C THR A 344 1.89 -18.21 -4.51
N TYR A 345 1.53 -19.47 -4.73
CA TYR A 345 0.27 -20.03 -4.23
C TYR A 345 0.20 -19.98 -2.71
N GLN A 346 1.28 -20.33 -2.00
CA GLN A 346 1.31 -20.27 -0.54
C GLN A 346 1.06 -18.85 -0.02
N MET A 347 1.65 -17.84 -0.65
CA MET A 347 1.47 -16.42 -0.26
C MET A 347 0.04 -15.93 -0.55
N TYR A 348 -0.54 -16.33 -1.66
CA TYR A 348 -1.80 -15.76 -2.17
C TYR A 348 -2.96 -16.76 -2.24
N ARG A 349 -2.90 -17.86 -1.48
CA ARG A 349 -3.88 -18.96 -1.53
C ARG A 349 -5.34 -18.48 -1.41
N HIS A 350 -5.57 -17.47 -0.57
CA HIS A 350 -6.91 -16.92 -0.36
C HIS A 350 -7.40 -16.16 -1.59
N ASP A 351 -6.53 -15.46 -2.32
CA ASP A 351 -6.90 -14.78 -3.56
C ASP A 351 -7.38 -15.79 -4.62
N PHE A 352 -6.75 -16.97 -4.70
CA PHE A 352 -7.22 -18.02 -5.61
C PHE A 352 -8.64 -18.49 -5.29
N THR A 353 -8.91 -18.75 -4.01
CA THR A 353 -10.22 -19.23 -3.56
C THR A 353 -11.28 -18.15 -3.66
N VAL A 354 -11.01 -16.94 -3.13
CA VAL A 354 -11.95 -15.81 -3.05
C VAL A 354 -12.37 -15.35 -4.44
N PHE A 355 -11.43 -15.23 -5.38
CA PHE A 355 -11.71 -14.69 -6.71
C PHE A 355 -11.90 -15.78 -7.77
N GLY A 356 -11.91 -17.06 -7.39
CA GLY A 356 -12.10 -18.18 -8.32
C GLY A 356 -11.05 -18.22 -9.43
N TYR A 357 -9.76 -18.11 -9.07
CA TYR A 357 -8.66 -18.32 -10.00
C TYR A 357 -8.23 -19.79 -10.02
N ASP A 358 -7.81 -20.28 -11.18
CA ASP A 358 -7.15 -21.57 -11.30
C ASP A 358 -5.82 -21.56 -10.54
N ARG A 359 -5.53 -22.66 -9.84
CA ARG A 359 -4.30 -22.89 -9.09
C ARG A 359 -3.16 -23.34 -10.00
N GLY A 360 -3.47 -23.94 -11.14
CA GLY A 360 -2.52 -24.27 -12.19
C GLY A 360 -2.30 -23.11 -13.16
N ILE A 361 -1.26 -23.25 -13.99
CA ILE A 361 -0.98 -22.34 -15.10
C ILE A 361 -1.26 -23.12 -16.38
N ALA A 362 -2.40 -22.86 -17.03
CA ALA A 362 -2.83 -23.63 -18.20
C ALA A 362 -1.80 -23.65 -19.36
N GLN A 363 -0.96 -22.63 -19.46
CA GLN A 363 0.11 -22.52 -20.47
C GLN A 363 1.38 -23.30 -20.11
N ARG A 364 1.45 -23.90 -18.92
CA ARG A 364 2.60 -24.64 -18.38
C ARG A 364 2.14 -26.00 -17.84
N PRO A 365 1.77 -26.94 -18.73
CA PRO A 365 1.31 -28.27 -18.32
C PRO A 365 2.41 -29.12 -17.64
N ASP A 366 3.67 -28.72 -17.79
CA ASP A 366 4.81 -29.28 -17.08
C ASP A 366 4.80 -28.99 -15.56
N LEU A 367 4.09 -27.93 -15.15
CA LEU A 367 3.95 -27.56 -13.75
C LEU A 367 2.73 -28.24 -13.13
N THR A 368 2.92 -28.86 -11.97
CA THR A 368 1.85 -29.53 -11.23
C THR A 368 1.11 -28.52 -10.35
N ALA A 369 -0.20 -28.36 -10.55
CA ALA A 369 -1.01 -27.46 -9.76
C ALA A 369 -0.85 -27.73 -8.25
N PRO A 370 -0.62 -26.69 -7.42
CA PRO A 370 -0.41 -26.87 -5.98
C PRO A 370 -1.58 -27.62 -5.31
N ARG A 371 -1.26 -28.55 -4.42
CA ARG A 371 -2.29 -29.34 -3.72
C ARG A 371 -3.16 -28.45 -2.85
N LYS A 372 -4.46 -28.76 -2.79
CA LYS A 372 -5.39 -28.06 -1.90
C LYS A 372 -5.13 -28.55 -0.49
N ASN A 373 -4.73 -27.66 0.41
CA ASN A 373 -4.59 -28.02 1.81
C ASN A 373 -5.99 -28.13 2.43
N ARG A 374 -6.42 -29.35 2.79
CA ARG A 374 -7.74 -29.63 3.36
C ARG A 374 -8.05 -28.79 4.61
N ARG A 375 -7.03 -28.43 5.40
CA ARG A 375 -7.22 -27.61 6.61
C ARG A 375 -7.69 -26.19 6.29
N ASP A 376 -7.21 -25.63 5.18
CA ASP A 376 -7.52 -24.26 4.79
C ASP A 376 -8.98 -24.11 4.33
N ASP A 377 -9.54 -25.16 3.72
CA ASP A 377 -10.95 -25.18 3.31
C ASP A 377 -11.91 -25.09 4.48
N MET A 378 -11.56 -25.66 5.65
CA MET A 378 -12.45 -25.63 6.81
C MET A 378 -12.52 -24.25 7.45
N GLN A 379 -11.40 -23.52 7.49
CA GLN A 379 -11.41 -22.14 7.98
C GLN A 379 -12.17 -21.20 7.04
N PHE A 380 -12.14 -21.46 5.73
CA PHE A 380 -12.80 -20.60 4.75
C PHE A 380 -14.30 -20.91 4.55
N LYS A 381 -14.73 -22.16 4.80
CA LYS A 381 -16.14 -22.58 4.66
C LYS A 381 -17.12 -21.79 5.55
N PHE A 382 -16.67 -21.21 6.65
CA PHE A 382 -17.51 -20.33 7.48
C PHE A 382 -17.83 -18.96 6.86
N GLY A 383 -17.19 -18.61 5.73
CA GLY A 383 -17.41 -17.35 5.00
C GLY A 383 -17.89 -17.50 3.56
N GLN A 384 -18.34 -18.69 3.13
CA GLN A 384 -18.69 -18.96 1.72
C GLN A 384 -19.97 -18.20 1.27
N MET A 385 -19.83 -16.92 0.97
CA MET A 385 -20.72 -16.14 0.08
C MET A 385 -19.86 -15.51 -1.02
N SER A 386 -19.28 -16.34 -1.89
CA SER A 386 -18.27 -15.93 -2.88
C SER A 386 -18.82 -15.22 -4.12
N ARG A 387 -20.13 -15.01 -4.23
CA ARG A 387 -20.71 -14.08 -5.21
C ARG A 387 -21.76 -13.23 -4.51
N ASP A 388 -21.56 -11.92 -4.59
CA ASP A 388 -22.48 -10.88 -4.13
C ASP A 388 -23.71 -10.75 -5.03
N SER A 389 -23.89 -11.66 -5.98
CA SER A 389 -25.10 -11.77 -6.78
C SER A 389 -25.69 -13.18 -6.70
N PHE A 390 -27.00 -13.24 -6.48
CA PHE A 390 -27.81 -14.42 -6.80
C PHE A 390 -28.57 -14.16 -8.09
N LEU A 391 -28.81 -15.20 -8.88
CA LEU A 391 -29.75 -15.12 -9.97
C LEU A 391 -31.15 -15.04 -9.35
N GLY A 392 -31.85 -13.93 -9.57
CA GLY A 392 -33.25 -13.76 -9.24
C GLY A 392 -34.11 -14.73 -10.06
N ALA A 393 -35.38 -14.84 -9.69
CA ALA A 393 -36.34 -15.69 -10.40
C ALA A 393 -36.54 -15.29 -11.88
N ASP A 394 -36.19 -14.05 -12.24
CA ASP A 394 -36.19 -13.49 -13.59
C ASP A 394 -34.89 -13.76 -14.37
N GLY A 395 -33.93 -14.49 -13.77
CA GLY A 395 -32.60 -14.69 -14.34
C GLY A 395 -31.70 -13.47 -14.29
N MET A 396 -32.17 -12.34 -13.72
CA MET A 396 -31.35 -11.15 -13.50
C MET A 396 -30.55 -11.34 -12.21
N ARG A 397 -29.27 -10.96 -12.25
CA ARG A 397 -28.43 -11.02 -11.05
C ARG A 397 -28.77 -9.85 -10.12
N VAL A 398 -29.18 -10.15 -8.89
CA VAL A 398 -29.49 -9.14 -7.87
C VAL A 398 -28.32 -9.03 -6.89
N SER A 399 -27.83 -7.80 -6.70
CA SER A 399 -26.79 -7.47 -5.73
C SER A 399 -27.25 -7.74 -4.29
N LYS A 400 -26.40 -8.38 -3.48
CA LYS A 400 -26.60 -8.63 -2.04
C LYS A 400 -26.40 -7.38 -1.17
N ALA A 401 -26.38 -6.17 -1.72
CA ALA A 401 -26.09 -4.94 -0.99
C ALA A 401 -26.86 -4.79 0.34
N GLY A 402 -28.10 -5.29 0.43
CA GLY A 402 -28.90 -5.28 1.68
C GLY A 402 -28.32 -6.09 2.85
N LEU A 403 -27.39 -7.04 2.60
CA LEU A 403 -26.72 -7.84 3.65
C LEU A 403 -25.47 -7.15 4.23
N LEU A 404 -24.95 -6.10 3.59
CA LEU A 404 -23.67 -5.47 3.93
C LEU A 404 -23.70 -4.63 5.21
N GLY A 405 -24.87 -4.09 5.60
CA GLY A 405 -24.98 -3.20 6.77
C GLY A 405 -24.52 -3.82 8.10
N SER A 406 -24.55 -5.16 8.23
CA SER A 406 -24.01 -5.84 9.43
C SER A 406 -22.47 -5.85 9.49
N VAL A 407 -21.81 -5.85 8.34
CA VAL A 407 -20.35 -6.00 8.23
C VAL A 407 -19.65 -4.67 8.48
N THR A 408 -20.20 -3.59 7.91
CA THR A 408 -19.65 -2.25 8.09
C THR A 408 -19.72 -1.80 9.55
N MET A 409 -20.74 -2.25 10.29
CA MET A 409 -20.83 -2.07 11.74
C MET A 409 -19.77 -2.86 12.53
N SER A 410 -19.45 -4.11 12.13
CA SER A 410 -18.37 -4.90 12.74
C SER A 410 -17.02 -4.20 12.58
N VAL A 411 -16.68 -3.79 11.35
CA VAL A 411 -15.44 -3.06 11.04
C VAL A 411 -15.31 -1.81 11.90
N ARG A 412 -16.42 -1.09 12.13
CA ARG A 412 -16.45 0.12 12.96
C ARG A 412 -16.17 -0.20 14.43
N ALA A 413 -16.79 -1.24 14.99
CA ALA A 413 -16.56 -1.66 16.36
C ALA A 413 -15.09 -2.06 16.59
N ASP A 414 -14.53 -2.81 15.64
CA ASP A 414 -13.12 -3.21 15.65
C ASP A 414 -12.17 -2.00 15.56
N ALA A 415 -12.45 -1.08 14.65
CA ALA A 415 -11.66 0.15 14.51
C ALA A 415 -11.72 1.03 15.76
N GLN A 416 -12.89 1.16 16.38
CA GLN A 416 -13.04 1.89 17.63
C GLN A 416 -12.27 1.22 18.77
N THR A 417 -12.34 -0.10 18.89
CA THR A 417 -11.61 -0.89 19.89
C THR A 417 -10.09 -0.71 19.71
N ARG A 418 -9.58 -0.79 18.48
CA ARG A 418 -8.15 -0.53 18.19
C ARG A 418 -7.75 0.91 18.51
N ARG A 419 -8.59 1.89 18.20
CA ARG A 419 -8.32 3.30 18.52
C ARG A 419 -8.26 3.54 20.02
N GLN A 420 -9.11 2.86 20.79
CA GLN A 420 -9.08 2.91 22.25
C GLN A 420 -7.82 2.22 22.80
N SER A 421 -7.48 1.03 22.27
CA SER A 421 -6.26 0.30 22.63
C SER A 421 -5.00 1.13 22.34
N LEU A 422 -4.92 1.78 21.18
CA LEU A 422 -3.78 2.62 20.78
C LEU A 422 -3.71 3.91 21.60
N LYS A 423 -4.85 4.50 21.98
CA LYS A 423 -4.88 5.58 22.96
C LYS A 423 -4.40 5.11 24.33
N SER A 424 -4.84 3.95 24.80
CA SER A 424 -4.37 3.41 26.08
C SER A 424 -2.89 3.06 26.07
N SER A 425 -2.35 2.52 24.96
CA SER A 425 -0.92 2.23 24.85
C SER A 425 -0.09 3.51 24.75
N LEU A 426 -0.57 4.55 24.06
CA LEU A 426 0.07 5.87 24.04
C LEU A 426 -0.01 6.58 25.40
N ILE A 427 -1.10 6.39 26.16
CA ILE A 427 -1.24 6.91 27.53
C ILE A 427 -0.34 6.14 28.50
N HIS A 428 -0.12 4.84 28.27
CA HIS A 428 0.73 3.99 29.10
C HIS A 428 2.22 4.00 28.72
N LEU A 429 2.60 4.59 27.58
CA LEU A 429 4.00 4.88 27.30
C LEU A 429 4.48 5.90 28.33
N ASN A 430 5.13 5.37 29.39
CA ASN A 430 5.71 6.18 30.43
C ASN A 430 6.74 7.11 29.78
N LYS A 431 6.65 8.41 30.07
CA LYS A 431 7.59 9.42 29.57
C LYS A 431 9.04 9.01 29.83
N ASP A 432 9.28 8.29 30.92
CA ASP A 432 10.60 7.77 31.31
C ASP A 432 11.08 6.59 30.45
N GLU A 433 10.16 5.77 29.90
CA GLU A 433 10.48 4.64 29.03
C GLU A 433 10.82 5.14 27.60
N LEU A 434 10.10 6.18 27.15
CA LEU A 434 10.40 6.86 25.89
C LEU A 434 11.75 7.58 25.96
N LEU A 435 12.01 8.30 27.07
CA LEU A 435 13.30 8.96 27.32
C LEU A 435 14.43 7.94 27.53
N GLY A 436 14.18 6.84 28.23
CA GLY A 436 15.14 5.75 28.41
C GLY A 436 15.55 5.09 27.09
N SER A 437 14.63 4.92 26.13
CA SER A 437 14.95 4.38 24.81
C SER A 437 15.82 5.32 23.94
N ILE A 438 15.65 6.63 24.11
CA ILE A 438 16.44 7.66 23.42
C ILE A 438 17.82 7.82 24.04
N VAL A 439 17.93 7.69 25.37
CA VAL A 439 19.21 7.78 26.09
C VAL A 439 20.02 6.48 25.95
N GLY A 440 19.36 5.31 25.95
CA GLY A 440 20.01 4.00 25.77
C GLY A 440 20.59 3.76 24.37
N SER A 441 20.12 4.51 23.36
CA SER A 441 20.64 4.44 21.99
C SER A 441 21.83 5.40 21.73
N MET A 442 22.25 6.18 22.73
CA MET A 442 23.48 6.99 22.70
C MET A 442 24.62 6.39 23.55
N GLN A 443 24.73 5.06 23.61
CA GLN A 443 26.00 4.46 24.05
C GLN A 443 27.06 4.67 22.95
N MET A 444 27.86 5.72 23.14
CA MET A 444 29.11 5.92 22.42
C MET A 444 29.96 4.66 22.56
N PRO A 445 30.56 4.13 21.48
CA PRO A 445 31.45 2.99 21.58
C PRO A 445 32.59 3.33 22.55
N ALA A 446 32.90 2.39 23.45
CA ALA A 446 34.03 2.52 24.35
C ALA A 446 35.31 2.81 23.54
N PRO A 447 36.23 3.65 24.05
CA PRO A 447 37.47 3.94 23.36
C PRO A 447 38.20 2.62 23.07
N VAL A 448 38.47 2.42 21.79
CA VAL A 448 39.26 1.29 21.29
C VAL A 448 40.61 1.34 22.01
N LYS A 449 40.89 0.34 22.83
CA LYS A 449 42.24 0.15 23.39
C LYS A 449 43.19 -0.04 22.21
N GLU A 450 44.21 0.81 22.15
CA GLU A 450 45.37 0.60 21.29
C GLU A 450 45.90 -0.81 21.55
N VAL A 451 45.86 -1.63 20.50
CA VAL A 451 46.54 -2.92 20.46
C VAL A 451 47.94 -2.61 19.95
N ASP A 452 48.92 -2.78 20.83
CA ASP A 452 50.33 -2.75 20.47
C ASP A 452 50.59 -3.75 19.33
N ARG A 453 51.07 -3.20 18.21
CA ARG A 453 51.48 -3.96 17.03
C ARG A 453 52.89 -4.47 17.29
N GLU A 454 52.99 -5.73 17.73
CA GLU A 454 54.25 -6.47 17.64
C GLU A 454 54.51 -6.89 16.19
N ASP A 455 55.75 -6.64 15.78
CA ASP A 455 56.36 -7.02 14.51
C ASP A 455 56.18 -8.50 14.20
N SER A 456 55.55 -8.80 13.07
CA SER A 456 55.75 -10.07 12.38
C SER A 456 56.17 -9.79 10.95
N GLY A 457 57.49 -9.85 10.73
CA GLY A 457 58.09 -9.84 9.41
C GLY A 457 57.64 -11.06 8.63
N VAL A 458 56.88 -10.82 7.55
CA VAL A 458 56.61 -11.82 6.52
C VAL A 458 57.31 -11.37 5.24
N SER A 459 58.42 -12.05 4.95
CA SER A 459 59.16 -11.96 3.69
C SER A 459 58.33 -12.57 2.56
N ILE A 460 57.88 -11.73 1.63
CA ILE A 460 57.25 -12.17 0.38
C ILE A 460 58.35 -12.22 -0.68
N LYS A 461 58.76 -13.43 -1.03
CA LYS A 461 59.51 -13.71 -2.25
C LYS A 461 58.59 -13.45 -3.45
N GLY A 462 59.08 -12.63 -4.38
CA GLY A 462 58.44 -12.38 -5.65
C GLY A 462 58.44 -13.62 -6.53
N ASP A 463 57.37 -13.77 -7.30
CA ASP A 463 57.35 -14.67 -8.45
C ASP A 463 56.84 -13.87 -9.65
N GLU A 464 57.69 -13.81 -10.67
CA GLU A 464 57.44 -13.17 -11.96
C GLU A 464 56.53 -14.07 -12.79
N GLY A 465 55.48 -13.51 -13.39
CA GLY A 465 54.50 -14.29 -14.15
C GLY A 465 53.79 -13.50 -15.23
N GLU A 466 54.49 -13.34 -16.36
CA GLU A 466 53.98 -13.51 -17.72
C GLU A 466 52.87 -12.56 -18.26
N LYS A 467 53.32 -11.63 -19.11
CA LYS A 467 52.50 -10.93 -20.11
C LYS A 467 52.00 -11.92 -21.17
N LYS A 468 50.70 -11.90 -21.47
CA LYS A 468 50.19 -12.35 -22.78
C LYS A 468 49.38 -11.24 -23.44
N ASN A 469 49.85 -10.87 -24.63
CA ASN A 469 49.10 -10.20 -25.69
C ASN A 469 48.15 -11.21 -26.33
N LEU A 470 46.87 -10.86 -26.45
CA LEU A 470 46.01 -10.97 -27.64
C LEU A 470 44.63 -10.38 -27.34
#